data_AF-A0A9D0VEG3-F1
#
_entry.id   AF-A0A9D0VEG3-F1
#
_cell.length_a   1.000
_cell.length_b   1.000
_cell.length_c   1.000
_cell.angle_alpha   90.00
_cell.angle_beta   90.00
_cell.angle_gamma   90.00
#
_symmetry.space_group_name_H-M   'P 1'
#
loop_
_entity.id
_entity.type
_entity.pdbx_description
1 polymer ?
#
loop_
_entity_poly.entity_id
_entity_poly.type
_entity_poly.pdbx_seq_one_letter_code
_entity_poly.pdbx_strand_id
1 'polypeptide(L)'
;MSTNLNALQLAFAYDMIQRIIGSDTVVDSVELSFLDDTFPPDLLRTCGFIDARGRLTEAFTEARAEALEALPAGLTQGQKLALLDLLIEAAASDGVLAAEEADLLSEAAALLSLSDLAWREHLTSLLATGKIRRGDAGIE
;
A
#
# COMPACT_ATOMS: atom_id res chain seq x y z
N MET A 1 7.26 22.82 10.14
CA MET A 1 7.97 22.26 8.98
C MET A 1 6.91 21.84 7.99
N SER A 2 7.02 22.20 6.72
CA SER A 2 6.04 21.76 5.72
C SER A 2 6.33 20.30 5.42
N THR A 3 5.64 19.39 6.13
CA THR A 3 5.79 17.96 5.88
C THR A 3 5.42 17.67 4.43
N ASN A 4 6.33 17.02 3.70
CA ASN A 4 6.15 16.77 2.29
C ASN A 4 5.09 15.65 2.13
N LEU A 5 3.93 15.99 1.57
CA LEU A 5 2.85 15.02 1.30
C LEU A 5 3.33 13.79 0.51
N ASN A 6 4.39 13.93 -0.30
CA ASN A 6 4.96 12.79 -1.02
C ASN A 6 5.71 11.83 -0.06
N ALA A 7 6.38 12.35 0.95
CA ALA A 7 7.04 11.52 1.96
C ALA A 7 6.01 10.80 2.85
N LEU A 8 4.88 11.44 3.15
CA LEU A 8 3.77 10.82 3.89
C LEU A 8 3.09 9.72 3.06
N GLN A 9 2.83 9.97 1.77
CA GLN A 9 2.33 8.94 0.85
C GLN A 9 3.30 7.76 0.77
N LEU A 10 4.60 8.01 0.68
CA LEU A 10 5.63 6.99 0.66
C LEU A 10 5.63 6.15 1.95
N ALA A 11 5.60 6.79 3.12
CA ALA A 11 5.58 6.10 4.40
C ALA A 11 4.33 5.22 4.55
N PHE A 12 3.16 5.75 4.17
CA PHE A 12 1.91 4.99 4.20
C PHE A 12 1.92 3.80 3.24
N ALA A 13 2.33 4.02 1.98
CA ALA A 13 2.37 2.97 0.98
C ALA A 13 3.32 1.84 1.38
N TYR A 14 4.52 2.19 1.87
CA TYR A 14 5.51 1.23 2.32
C TYR A 14 5.04 0.43 3.54
N ASP A 15 4.35 1.05 4.50
CA ASP A 15 3.75 0.33 5.63
C ASP A 15 2.66 -0.65 5.18
N MET A 16 1.73 -0.19 4.33
CA MET A 16 0.63 -1.02 3.87
C MET A 16 1.11 -2.20 3.02
N ILE A 17 2.09 -1.98 2.13
CA ILE A 17 2.63 -3.06 1.29
C ILE A 17 3.37 -4.10 2.13
N GLN A 18 4.14 -3.69 3.14
CA GLN A 18 4.74 -4.65 4.08
C GLN A 18 3.68 -5.48 4.83
N ARG A 19 2.53 -4.88 5.17
CA ARG A 19 1.43 -5.61 5.83
C ARG A 19 0.71 -6.56 4.87
N ILE A 20 0.55 -6.16 3.62
CA ILE A 20 -0.06 -6.98 2.55
C ILE A 20 0.82 -8.19 2.27
N ILE A 21 2.09 -7.98 1.91
CA ILE A 21 3.05 -9.05 1.63
C ILE A 21 3.28 -9.92 2.88
N GLY A 22 3.36 -9.29 4.05
CA GLY A 22 3.51 -10.00 5.33
C GLY A 22 2.24 -10.69 5.83
N SER A 23 1.11 -10.59 5.10
CA SER A 23 -0.14 -11.26 5.46
C SER A 23 -0.10 -12.74 5.10
N ASP A 24 0.65 -13.13 4.06
CA ASP A 24 0.86 -14.54 3.74
C ASP A 24 1.94 -15.14 4.66
N THR A 25 1.78 -16.42 4.96
CA THR A 25 2.75 -17.25 5.68
C THR A 25 4.03 -17.51 4.89
N VAL A 26 4.02 -17.27 3.57
CA VAL A 26 5.18 -17.40 2.68
C VAL A 26 5.34 -16.12 1.87
N VAL A 27 6.29 -15.28 2.27
CA VAL A 27 6.74 -14.16 1.43
C VAL A 27 7.58 -14.73 0.29
N ASP A 28 7.11 -14.60 -0.95
CA ASP A 28 7.89 -15.03 -2.12
C ASP A 28 8.95 -13.98 -2.49
N SER A 29 10.05 -14.44 -3.08
CA SER A 29 11.09 -13.62 -3.69
C SER A 29 10.57 -12.60 -4.71
N VAL A 30 9.44 -12.87 -5.37
CA VAL A 30 8.79 -11.95 -6.32
C VAL A 30 8.24 -10.72 -5.61
N GLU A 31 7.59 -10.87 -4.47
CA GLU A 31 6.99 -9.78 -3.69
C GLU A 31 8.06 -8.89 -3.07
N LEU A 32 9.14 -9.50 -2.58
CA LEU A 32 10.32 -8.77 -2.10
C LEU A 32 10.99 -7.96 -3.22
N SER A 33 11.07 -8.53 -4.43
CA SER A 33 11.62 -7.82 -5.59
C SER A 33 10.72 -6.64 -5.98
N PHE A 34 9.40 -6.82 -5.97
CA PHE A 34 8.46 -5.72 -6.19
C PHE A 34 8.63 -4.58 -5.18
N LEU A 35 8.85 -4.92 -3.91
CA LEU A 35 9.06 -3.93 -2.85
C LEU A 35 10.36 -3.14 -3.06
N ASP A 36 11.45 -3.80 -3.46
CA ASP A 36 12.73 -3.13 -3.75
C ASP A 36 12.65 -2.28 -5.05
N ASP A 37 11.93 -2.75 -6.08
CA ASP A 37 11.73 -2.00 -7.33
C ASP A 37 10.83 -0.77 -7.13
N THR A 38 9.78 -0.91 -6.31
CA THR A 38 8.80 0.16 -6.04
C THR A 38 9.34 1.16 -5.02
N PHE A 39 10.05 0.67 -4.00
CA PHE A 39 10.61 1.45 -2.91
C PHE A 39 12.11 1.19 -2.77
N PRO A 40 12.92 1.70 -3.72
CA PRO A 40 14.35 1.45 -3.69
C PRO A 40 14.95 1.93 -2.36
N PRO A 41 15.86 1.15 -1.74
CA PRO A 41 16.45 1.49 -0.45
C PRO A 41 17.08 2.89 -0.43
N ASP A 42 17.61 3.37 -1.56
CA ASP A 42 18.15 4.72 -1.67
C ASP A 42 17.10 5.82 -1.55
N LEU A 43 15.86 5.59 -2.02
CA LEU A 43 14.74 6.50 -1.80
C LEU A 43 14.38 6.56 -0.32
N LEU A 44 14.26 5.40 0.33
CA LEU A 44 13.95 5.31 1.76
C LEU A 44 15.05 5.94 2.62
N ARG A 45 16.33 5.76 2.27
CA ARG A 45 17.46 6.45 2.93
C ARG A 45 17.41 7.96 2.73
N THR A 46 17.07 8.42 1.53
CA THR A 46 16.95 9.86 1.22
C THR A 46 15.86 10.53 2.04
N CYS A 47 14.75 9.82 2.28
CA CYS A 47 13.68 10.25 3.18
C CYS A 47 14.03 10.11 4.66
N GLY A 48 15.18 9.50 4.99
CA GLY A 48 15.59 9.22 6.36
C GLY A 48 14.78 8.09 7.02
N PHE A 49 14.02 7.32 6.24
CA PHE A 49 13.14 6.26 6.74
C PHE A 49 13.87 4.99 7.11
N ILE A 50 15.03 4.73 6.50
CA ILE A 50 15.92 3.63 6.87
C ILE A 50 17.34 4.11 7.17
N ASP A 51 18.00 3.42 8.09
CA ASP A 51 19.41 3.65 8.42
C ASP A 51 20.37 2.95 7.44
N ALA A 52 21.68 3.13 7.65
CA ALA A 52 22.72 2.49 6.83
C ALA A 52 22.71 0.94 6.89
N ARG A 53 21.98 0.35 7.84
CA ARG A 53 21.77 -1.10 8.00
C ARG A 53 20.42 -1.55 7.45
N GLY A 54 19.64 -0.67 6.84
CA GLY A 54 18.31 -0.97 6.32
C GLY A 54 17.22 -1.07 7.39
N ARG A 55 17.48 -0.58 8.61
CA ARG A 55 16.48 -0.62 9.69
C ARG A 55 15.61 0.63 9.64
N LEU A 56 14.32 0.45 9.87
CA LEU A 56 13.36 1.55 10.00
C LEU A 56 13.79 2.50 11.12
N THR A 57 13.70 3.80 10.85
CA THR A 57 14.07 4.87 11.79
C THR A 57 12.84 5.41 12.53
N GLU A 58 13.08 6.25 13.53
CA GLU A 58 12.02 7.00 14.21
C GLU A 58 11.29 7.93 13.23
N ALA A 59 12.02 8.55 12.28
CA ALA A 59 11.44 9.42 11.25
C ALA A 59 10.42 8.68 10.36
N PHE A 60 10.62 7.39 10.08
CA PHE A 60 9.61 6.58 9.40
C PHE A 60 8.36 6.40 10.27
N THR A 61 8.54 6.12 11.55
CA THR A 61 7.42 5.89 12.49
C THR A 61 6.58 7.16 12.67
N GLU A 62 7.24 8.31 12.79
CA GLU A 62 6.59 9.62 12.84
C GLU A 62 5.87 9.94 11.52
N ALA A 63 6.53 9.75 10.38
CA ALA A 63 5.93 10.00 9.07
C ALA A 63 4.73 9.08 8.80
N ARG A 64 4.78 7.82 9.24
CA ARG A 64 3.66 6.88 9.16
C ARG A 64 2.48 7.36 9.99
N ALA A 65 2.71 7.77 11.24
CA ALA A 65 1.65 8.29 12.11
C ALA A 65 1.02 9.56 11.52
N GLU A 66 1.86 10.51 11.08
CA GLU A 66 1.41 11.75 10.46
C GLU A 66 0.67 11.49 9.14
N ALA A 67 1.06 10.47 8.37
CA ALA A 67 0.37 10.09 7.14
C ALA A 67 -1.08 9.68 7.40
N LEU A 68 -1.35 8.94 8.48
CA LEU A 68 -2.71 8.54 8.85
C LEU A 68 -3.60 9.73 9.21
N GLU A 69 -3.02 10.82 9.74
CA GLU A 69 -3.76 12.03 10.08
C GLU A 69 -3.90 12.99 8.90
N ALA A 70 -2.84 13.16 8.10
CA ALA A 70 -2.75 14.18 7.07
C ALA A 70 -3.27 13.74 5.70
N LEU A 71 -3.01 12.49 5.28
CA LEU A 71 -3.40 12.02 3.94
C LEU A 71 -4.93 12.01 3.69
N PRO A 72 -5.80 11.68 4.67
CA PRO A 72 -7.23 11.64 4.43
C PRO A 72 -7.81 13.01 4.05
N ALA A 73 -7.28 14.09 4.62
CA ALA A 73 -7.70 15.46 4.32
C ALA A 73 -6.83 16.12 3.23
N GLY A 74 -5.58 15.68 3.07
CA GLY A 74 -4.60 16.27 2.16
C GLY A 74 -4.64 15.73 0.73
N LEU A 75 -5.21 14.54 0.51
CA LEU A 75 -5.33 13.93 -0.81
C LEU A 75 -6.72 14.12 -1.42
N THR A 76 -6.76 14.39 -2.72
CA THR A 76 -7.98 14.28 -3.52
C THR A 76 -8.39 12.81 -3.66
N GLN A 77 -9.68 12.55 -3.95
CA GLN A 77 -10.16 11.19 -4.19
C GLN A 77 -9.32 10.44 -5.25
N GLY A 78 -8.95 11.10 -6.35
CA GLY A 78 -8.12 10.50 -7.39
C GLY A 78 -6.72 10.11 -6.90
N GLN A 79 -6.10 10.92 -6.04
CA GLN A 79 -4.80 10.58 -5.44
C GLN A 79 -4.90 9.42 -4.44
N LYS A 80 -5.99 9.35 -3.67
CA LYS A 80 -6.25 8.22 -2.78
C LYS A 80 -6.42 6.92 -3.57
N LEU A 81 -7.18 6.95 -4.67
CA LEU A 81 -7.35 5.80 -5.55
C LEU A 81 -6.03 5.39 -6.22
N ALA A 82 -5.21 6.35 -6.67
CA ALA A 82 -3.89 6.05 -7.22
C ALA A 82 -2.95 5.40 -6.20
N LEU A 83 -3.05 5.80 -4.93
CA LEU A 83 -2.31 5.17 -3.84
C LEU A 83 -2.79 3.73 -3.61
N LEU A 84 -4.10 3.49 -3.65
CA LEU A 84 -4.66 2.15 -3.54
C LEU A 84 -4.32 1.27 -4.77
N ASP A 85 -4.27 1.85 -5.97
CA ASP A 85 -3.83 1.13 -7.18
C ASP A 85 -2.41 0.58 -7.00
N LEU A 86 -1.50 1.38 -6.43
CA LEU A 86 -0.15 0.92 -6.10
C LEU A 86 -0.17 -0.27 -5.12
N LEU A 87 -1.04 -0.23 -4.11
CA LEU A 87 -1.19 -1.34 -3.16
C LEU A 87 -1.76 -2.59 -3.84
N ILE A 88 -2.68 -2.42 -4.79
CA ILE A 88 -3.27 -3.52 -5.57
C ILE A 88 -2.21 -4.16 -6.47
N GLU A 89 -1.35 -3.37 -7.10
CA GLU A 89 -0.25 -3.90 -7.92
C GLU A 89 0.75 -4.71 -7.08
N ALA A 90 0.94 -4.33 -5.82
CA ALA A 90 1.77 -5.09 -4.87
C ALA A 90 1.10 -6.41 -4.45
N ALA A 91 -0.18 -6.35 -4.08
CA ALA A 91 -0.95 -7.51 -3.64
C ALA A 91 -1.16 -8.52 -4.79
N ALA A 92 -1.72 -8.06 -5.90
CA ALA A 92 -1.98 -8.90 -7.08
C ALA A 92 -0.77 -8.91 -8.02
N SER A 93 0.45 -8.99 -7.49
CA SER A 93 1.67 -9.03 -8.30
C SER A 93 1.75 -10.28 -9.19
N ASP A 94 1.09 -11.36 -8.78
CA ASP A 94 0.87 -12.60 -9.55
C ASP A 94 -0.41 -12.56 -10.43
N GLY A 95 -1.17 -11.45 -10.36
CA GLY A 95 -2.44 -11.24 -11.05
C GLY A 95 -3.67 -11.77 -10.28
N VAL A 96 -3.50 -12.29 -9.07
CA VAL A 96 -4.55 -12.80 -8.19
C VAL A 96 -4.56 -12.01 -6.89
N LEU A 97 -5.72 -11.48 -6.53
CA LEU A 97 -5.92 -10.80 -5.25
C LEU A 97 -6.62 -11.77 -4.29
N ALA A 98 -5.93 -12.19 -3.24
CA ALA A 98 -6.47 -13.04 -2.19
C ALA A 98 -7.48 -12.29 -1.30
N ALA A 99 -8.28 -13.04 -0.55
CA ALA A 99 -9.28 -12.46 0.34
C ALA A 99 -8.64 -11.60 1.45
N GLU A 100 -7.56 -12.08 2.06
CA GLU A 100 -6.84 -11.40 3.15
C GLU A 100 -6.21 -10.07 2.67
N GLU A 101 -5.65 -10.07 1.46
CA GLU A 101 -5.11 -8.85 0.83
C GLU A 101 -6.23 -7.86 0.50
N ALA A 102 -7.38 -8.33 0.01
CA ALA A 102 -8.53 -7.49 -0.26
C ALA A 102 -9.10 -6.83 1.01
N ASP A 103 -9.05 -7.54 2.15
CA ASP A 103 -9.41 -6.99 3.46
C ASP A 103 -8.42 -5.89 3.89
N LEU A 104 -7.11 -6.11 3.74
CA LEU A 104 -6.08 -5.10 4.03
C LEU A 104 -6.19 -3.86 3.13
N LEU A 105 -6.52 -4.04 1.85
CA LEU A 105 -6.79 -2.93 0.93
C LEU A 105 -8.04 -2.13 1.32
N SER A 106 -9.08 -2.83 1.79
CA SER A 106 -10.29 -2.19 2.29
C SER A 106 -10.02 -1.39 3.57
N GLU A 107 -9.14 -1.91 4.44
CA GLU A 107 -8.64 -1.15 5.59
C GLU A 107 -7.85 0.09 5.15
N ALA A 108 -6.94 -0.03 4.17
CA ALA A 108 -6.20 1.10 3.62
C ALA A 108 -7.14 2.19 3.08
N ALA A 109 -8.21 1.80 2.36
CA ALA A 109 -9.22 2.71 1.85
C ALA A 109 -9.96 3.44 2.99
N ALA A 110 -10.30 2.72 4.06
CA ALA A 110 -10.93 3.30 5.25
C ALA A 110 -9.99 4.30 5.95
N LEU A 111 -8.71 3.96 6.09
CA LEU A 111 -7.68 4.85 6.66
C LEU A 111 -7.57 6.15 5.86
N LEU A 112 -7.65 6.08 4.53
CA LEU A 112 -7.67 7.26 3.65
C LEU A 112 -9.02 8.03 3.65
N SER A 113 -10.00 7.60 4.45
CA SER A 113 -11.36 8.14 4.45
C SER A 113 -12.00 8.14 3.06
N LEU A 114 -11.78 7.08 2.28
CA LEU A 114 -12.57 6.81 1.08
C LEU A 114 -13.91 6.18 1.46
N SER A 115 -14.96 6.52 0.72
CA SER A 115 -16.25 5.85 0.93
C SER A 115 -16.18 4.41 0.42
N ASP A 116 -16.83 3.50 1.16
CA ASP A 116 -16.95 2.09 0.77
C ASP A 116 -17.54 1.94 -0.64
N LEU A 117 -18.51 2.79 -1.01
CA LEU A 117 -19.07 2.81 -2.37
C LEU A 117 -18.00 3.14 -3.43
N ALA A 118 -17.24 4.22 -3.26
CA ALA A 118 -16.22 4.62 -4.23
C ALA A 118 -15.11 3.57 -4.35
N TRP A 119 -14.71 2.96 -3.23
CA TRP A 119 -13.76 1.86 -3.21
C TRP A 119 -14.28 0.63 -3.97
N ARG A 120 -15.52 0.20 -3.71
CA ARG A 120 -16.14 -0.95 -4.39
C ARG A 120 -16.34 -0.74 -5.88
N GLU A 121 -16.74 0.45 -6.30
CA GLU A 121 -16.87 0.80 -7.72
C GLU A 121 -15.51 0.72 -8.42
N HIS A 122 -14.47 1.25 -7.79
CA HIS A 122 -13.10 1.19 -8.30
C HIS A 122 -12.59 -0.25 -8.42
N LEU A 123 -12.73 -1.05 -7.36
CA LEU A 123 -12.33 -2.47 -7.38
C LEU A 123 -13.08 -3.28 -8.44
N THR A 124 -14.39 -3.01 -8.59
CA THR A 124 -15.22 -3.64 -9.62
C THR A 124 -14.77 -3.27 -11.02
N SER A 125 -14.39 -2.01 -11.24
CA SER A 125 -13.81 -1.55 -12.51
C SER A 125 -12.51 -2.29 -12.82
N LEU A 126 -11.60 -2.44 -11.84
CA LEU A 126 -10.34 -3.16 -12.03
C LEU A 126 -10.56 -4.64 -12.38
N LEU A 127 -11.48 -5.32 -11.69
CA LEU A 127 -11.87 -6.69 -12.01
C LEU A 127 -12.47 -6.80 -13.43
N ALA A 128 -13.30 -5.84 -13.83
CA ALA A 128 -13.91 -5.80 -15.16
C ALA A 128 -12.87 -5.58 -16.28
N THR A 129 -11.81 -4.82 -16.01
CA THR A 129 -10.70 -4.65 -16.97
C THR A 129 -9.82 -5.90 -17.12
N GLY A 130 -9.95 -6.87 -16.21
CA GLY A 130 -9.11 -8.07 -16.17
C GLY A 130 -7.69 -7.82 -15.67
N LYS A 131 -7.40 -6.63 -15.10
CA LYS A 131 -6.11 -6.30 -14.49
C LYS A 131 -5.79 -7.17 -13.28
N ILE A 132 -6.82 -7.53 -12.51
CA ILE A 132 -6.72 -8.40 -11.34
C ILE A 132 -7.83 -9.46 -11.40
N ARG A 133 -7.61 -10.60 -10.76
CA ARG A 133 -8.62 -11.64 -10.55
C ARG A 133 -8.80 -11.84 -9.05
N ARG A 134 -10.02 -12.10 -8.58
CA ARG A 134 -10.19 -12.54 -7.19
C ARG A 134 -9.73 -13.98 -7.07
N GLY A 135 -8.82 -14.22 -6.12
CA GLY A 135 -8.58 -15.55 -5.60
C GLY A 135 -9.83 -15.97 -4.84
N ASP A 136 -10.52 -17.00 -5.32
CA ASP A 136 -11.56 -17.64 -4.53
C ASP A 136 -10.84 -18.30 -3.35
N ALA A 137 -11.19 -17.92 -2.11
CA ALA A 137 -10.68 -18.57 -0.92
C ALA A 137 -11.04 -20.05 -1.03
N GLY A 138 -10.04 -20.88 -1.36
CA GLY A 138 -10.17 -22.31 -1.45
C GLY A 138 -10.78 -22.81 -0.15
N ILE A 139 -11.98 -23.37 -0.26
CA ILE A 139 -12.57 -24.23 0.75
C ILE A 139 -11.60 -25.41 0.91
N GLU A 140 -10.94 -25.51 2.06
CA GLU A 140 -10.52 -26.80 2.63
C GLU A 140 -11.34 -27.09 3.88
#